data_AF-A0A545VY58-F1
#
_entry.id   AF-A0A545VY58-F1
#
_cell.length_a   1.000
_cell.length_b   1.000
_cell.length_c   1.000
_cell.angle_alpha   90.00
_cell.angle_beta   90.00
_cell.angle_gamma   90.00
#
_symmetry.space_group_name_H-M   'P 1'
#
loop_
_entity.id
_entity.type
_entity.pdbx_description
1 polymer ?
#
loop_
_entity_poly.entity_id
_entity_poly.type
_entity_poly.pdbx_seq_one_letter_code
_entity_poly.pdbx_strand_id
1 'polypeptide(L)'
;MGGNTSKVTAQDKAILDLKIQRDKLQQYQRRITTLTDKETDIARQMLAKGDKPRALLALRRKKYQQGLLAKTDAQLAQLEQLTSNVEFAQIQKDVVFGLQQGTKVLQEIHREMGGLEHVEKLMGETADAIAYQNEVSEMLGGRISNQDEDEVEDELAAMEAQVRGPALQHQDREQQQQQRLPSVPSARLPDHEQRVPDEEPVRETRQAMLAE
;
A
#
# COMPACT_ATOMS: atom_id res chain seq x y z
N MET A 1 36.51 7.02 35.71
CA MET A 1 37.39 7.66 34.71
C MET A 1 36.86 7.35 33.32
N GLY A 2 36.27 8.35 32.67
CA GLY A 2 35.66 8.22 31.35
C GLY A 2 36.71 8.26 30.25
N GLY A 3 36.83 7.16 29.51
CA GLY A 3 37.57 7.10 28.26
C GLY A 3 36.59 7.07 27.10
N ASN A 4 35.89 8.17 26.84
CA ASN A 4 35.21 8.36 25.55
C ASN A 4 36.28 8.66 24.50
N THR A 5 37.00 7.63 24.07
CA THR A 5 37.64 7.67 22.76
C THR A 5 36.48 7.75 21.76
N SER A 6 36.37 8.85 21.03
CA SER A 6 35.39 9.01 19.95
C SER A 6 35.54 7.81 19.01
N LYS A 7 34.65 6.81 19.12
CA LYS A 7 34.75 5.54 18.40
C LYS A 7 34.32 5.77 16.95
N VAL A 8 35.19 6.42 16.18
CA VAL A 8 35.09 6.43 14.72
C VAL A 8 35.07 4.97 14.27
N THR A 9 33.91 4.53 13.79
CA THR A 9 33.70 3.14 13.37
C THR A 9 34.35 2.91 12.01
N ALA A 10 34.56 1.64 11.64
CA ALA A 10 35.00 1.30 10.28
C ALA A 10 34.02 1.83 9.21
N GLN A 11 32.73 1.93 9.57
CA GLN A 11 31.67 2.48 8.72
C GLN A 11 31.87 3.99 8.50
N ASP A 12 32.17 4.74 9.56
CA ASP A 12 32.42 6.19 9.47
C ASP A 12 33.66 6.49 8.61
N LYS A 13 34.71 5.66 8.71
CA LYS A 13 35.90 5.78 7.85
C LYS A 13 35.55 5.53 6.38
N ALA A 14 34.76 4.50 6.08
CA ALA A 14 34.34 4.22 4.71
C ALA A 14 33.48 5.35 4.11
N ILE A 15 32.57 5.92 4.90
CA ILE A 15 31.74 7.06 4.48
C ILE A 15 32.62 8.29 4.24
N LEU A 16 33.60 8.54 5.12
CA LEU A 16 34.56 9.61 4.94
C LEU A 16 35.36 9.44 3.64
N ASP A 17 35.86 8.23 3.37
CA ASP A 17 36.63 7.94 2.17
C ASP A 17 35.80 8.17 0.89
N LEU A 18 34.52 7.77 0.89
CA LEU A 18 33.59 8.05 -0.22
C LEU A 18 33.39 9.55 -0.42
N LYS A 19 33.19 10.32 0.67
CA LYS A 19 33.04 11.78 0.61
C LYS A 19 34.32 12.46 0.10
N ILE A 20 35.49 12.01 0.53
CA ILE A 20 36.79 12.49 0.04
C ILE A 20 36.94 12.20 -1.46
N GLN A 21 36.55 11.00 -1.93
CA GLN A 21 36.60 10.66 -3.35
C GLN A 21 35.68 11.55 -4.19
N ARG A 22 34.46 11.80 -3.73
CA ARG A 22 33.52 12.73 -4.37
C ARG A 22 34.14 14.12 -4.49
N ASP A 23 34.70 14.66 -3.41
CA ASP A 23 35.28 16.00 -3.41
C ASP A 23 36.50 16.10 -4.35
N LYS A 24 37.34 15.05 -4.41
CA LYS A 24 38.44 14.95 -5.38
C LYS A 24 37.93 14.93 -6.83
N LEU A 25 36.85 14.21 -7.12
CA LEU A 25 36.24 14.20 -8.45
C LEU A 25 35.65 15.55 -8.82
N GLN A 26 35.01 16.26 -7.89
CA GLN A 26 34.56 17.64 -8.11
C GLN A 26 35.72 18.58 -8.40
N GLN A 27 36.84 18.46 -7.68
CA GLN A 27 38.04 19.25 -7.95
C GLN A 27 38.60 18.96 -9.35
N TYR A 28 38.61 17.69 -9.75
CA TYR A 28 39.04 17.27 -11.08
C TYR A 28 38.13 17.81 -12.19
N GLN A 29 36.80 17.75 -11.99
CA GLN A 29 35.79 18.30 -12.90
C GLN A 29 36.02 19.81 -13.14
N ARG A 30 36.22 20.59 -12.06
CA ARG A 30 36.53 22.04 -12.17
C ARG A 30 37.81 22.29 -12.95
N ARG A 31 38.85 21.48 -12.72
CA ARG A 31 40.13 21.59 -13.42
C ARG A 31 39.98 21.28 -14.92
N ILE A 32 39.26 20.23 -15.29
CA ILE A 32 38.99 19.90 -16.71
C ILE A 32 38.14 20.97 -17.37
N THR A 33 37.14 21.51 -16.68
CA THR A 33 36.28 22.57 -17.23
C THR A 33 37.14 23.79 -17.62
N THR A 34 38.00 24.24 -16.70
CA THR A 34 38.93 25.34 -16.94
C THR A 34 39.89 25.05 -18.11
N LEU A 35 40.33 23.79 -18.26
CA LEU A 35 41.19 23.38 -19.37
C LEU A 35 40.45 23.41 -20.70
N THR A 36 39.20 22.95 -20.71
CA THR A 36 38.30 22.91 -21.88
C THR A 36 38.00 24.33 -22.39
N ASP A 37 37.82 25.29 -21.47
CA ASP A 37 37.63 26.70 -21.79
C ASP A 37 38.88 27.29 -22.45
N LYS A 38 40.06 27.03 -21.88
CA LYS A 38 41.35 27.44 -22.46
C LYS A 38 41.56 26.86 -23.86
N GLU A 39 41.23 25.58 -24.08
CA GLU A 39 41.34 24.98 -25.42
C GLU A 39 40.35 25.58 -26.42
N THR A 40 39.19 26.01 -25.95
CA THR A 40 38.21 26.75 -26.77
C THR A 40 38.77 28.12 -27.18
N ASP A 41 39.41 28.84 -26.25
CA ASP A 41 40.04 30.12 -26.55
C ASP A 41 41.24 29.97 -27.50
N ILE A 42 42.08 28.97 -27.29
CA ILE A 42 43.20 28.64 -28.18
C ILE A 42 42.68 28.31 -29.58
N ALA A 43 41.61 27.52 -29.69
CA ALA A 43 40.98 27.22 -30.98
C ALA A 43 40.48 28.48 -31.68
N ARG A 44 39.81 29.41 -30.96
CA ARG A 44 39.38 30.70 -31.52
C ARG A 44 40.57 31.54 -32.01
N GLN A 45 41.65 31.62 -31.23
CA GLN A 45 42.85 32.37 -31.61
C GLN A 45 43.55 31.79 -32.85
N MET A 46 43.64 30.46 -32.96
CA MET A 46 44.26 29.82 -34.13
C MET A 46 43.42 29.97 -35.38
N LEU A 47 42.09 29.93 -35.26
CA LEU A 47 41.18 30.23 -36.37
C LEU A 47 41.32 31.69 -36.85
N ALA A 48 41.43 32.65 -35.93
CA ALA A 48 41.66 34.06 -36.27
C ALA A 48 43.00 34.28 -37.01
N LYS A 49 44.03 33.47 -36.70
CA LYS A 49 45.33 33.49 -37.38
C LYS A 49 45.35 32.71 -38.70
N GLY A 50 44.25 32.06 -39.09
CA GLY A 50 44.16 31.23 -40.30
C GLY A 50 44.81 29.84 -40.20
N ASP A 51 45.30 29.44 -39.02
CA ASP A 51 46.00 28.17 -38.80
C ASP A 51 45.02 27.03 -38.48
N LYS A 52 44.36 26.54 -39.53
CA LYS A 52 43.38 25.46 -39.49
C LYS A 52 43.88 24.14 -38.85
N PRO A 53 45.07 23.61 -39.17
CA PRO A 53 45.50 22.32 -38.60
C PRO A 53 45.70 22.39 -37.07
N ARG A 54 46.21 23.51 -36.55
CA ARG A 54 46.37 23.70 -35.09
C ARG A 54 45.01 23.90 -34.39
N ALA A 55 44.08 24.60 -35.03
CA ALA A 55 42.71 24.72 -34.52
C ALA A 55 42.01 23.34 -34.43
N LEU A 56 42.16 22.47 -35.44
CA LEU A 56 41.60 21.11 -35.41
C LEU A 56 42.19 20.26 -34.28
N LEU A 57 43.50 20.38 -34.01
CA LEU A 57 44.12 19.68 -32.90
C LEU A 57 43.56 20.12 -31.54
N ALA A 58 43.37 21.43 -31.34
CA ALA A 58 42.77 21.98 -30.13
C ALA A 58 41.33 21.48 -29.95
N LEU A 59 40.53 21.45 -31.01
CA LEU A 59 39.15 20.93 -30.97
C LEU A 59 39.10 19.41 -30.67
N ARG A 60 40.05 18.62 -31.17
CA ARG A 60 40.14 17.19 -30.83
C ARG A 60 40.46 16.97 -29.36
N ARG A 61 41.39 17.75 -28.79
CA ARG A 61 41.69 17.71 -27.35
C ARG A 61 40.49 18.12 -26.51
N LYS A 62 39.77 19.16 -26.93
CA LYS A 62 38.55 19.61 -26.29
C LYS A 62 37.51 18.50 -26.25
N LYS A 63 37.26 17.83 -27.38
CA LYS A 63 36.30 16.72 -27.46
C LYS A 63 36.69 15.55 -26.55
N TYR A 64 37.98 15.24 -26.45
CA TYR A 64 38.47 14.20 -25.53
C TYR A 64 38.23 14.58 -24.06
N GLN A 65 38.51 15.84 -23.69
CA GLN A 65 38.27 16.35 -22.33
C GLN A 65 36.79 16.39 -21.97
N GLN A 66 35.92 16.75 -22.90
CA GLN A 66 34.46 16.67 -22.71
C GLN A 66 34.00 15.23 -22.47
N GLY A 67 34.57 14.26 -23.19
CA GLY A 67 34.29 12.84 -22.96
C GLY A 67 34.77 12.36 -21.58
N LEU A 68 35.92 12.84 -21.10
CA LEU A 68 36.38 12.58 -19.74
C LEU A 68 35.46 13.22 -18.70
N LEU A 69 35.04 14.47 -18.92
CA LEU A 69 34.12 15.19 -18.04
C LEU A 69 32.80 14.44 -17.89
N ALA A 70 32.20 13.99 -19.00
CA ALA A 70 30.97 13.20 -18.96
C ALA A 70 31.12 11.88 -18.17
N LYS A 71 32.28 11.21 -18.28
CA LYS A 71 32.57 10.02 -17.47
C LYS A 71 32.71 10.37 -15.98
N THR A 72 33.39 11.47 -15.67
CA THR A 72 33.53 11.96 -14.29
C THR A 72 32.18 12.33 -13.69
N ASP A 73 31.29 12.96 -14.44
CA ASP A 73 29.93 13.31 -13.99
C ASP A 73 29.11 12.06 -13.68
N ALA A 74 29.19 11.04 -14.53
CA ALA A 74 28.52 9.76 -14.29
C ALA A 74 29.05 9.07 -13.02
N GLN A 75 30.38 9.07 -12.81
CA GLN A 75 31.00 8.53 -11.60
C GLN A 75 30.61 9.30 -10.34
N LEU A 76 30.50 10.63 -10.44
CA LEU A 76 30.11 11.49 -9.34
C LEU A 76 28.65 11.24 -8.93
N ALA A 77 27.74 11.13 -9.90
CA ALA A 77 26.35 10.76 -9.65
C ALA A 77 26.25 9.37 -8.97
N GLN A 78 27.05 8.40 -9.43
CA GLN A 78 27.10 7.07 -8.81
C GLN A 78 27.59 7.13 -7.35
N LEU A 79 28.60 7.95 -7.04
CA LEU A 79 29.08 8.14 -5.66
C LEU A 79 28.06 8.84 -4.76
N GLU A 80 27.33 9.82 -5.29
CA GLU A 80 26.26 10.49 -4.55
C GLU A 80 25.12 9.52 -4.22
N GLN A 81 24.70 8.72 -5.20
CA GLN A 81 23.71 7.66 -4.97
C GLN A 81 24.21 6.63 -3.95
N LEU A 82 25.46 6.18 -4.05
CA LEU A 82 26.03 5.24 -3.08
C LEU A 82 26.07 5.83 -1.67
N THR A 83 26.46 7.11 -1.54
CA THR A 83 26.50 7.80 -0.25
C THR A 83 25.09 7.88 0.36
N SER A 84 24.09 8.29 -0.43
CA SER A 84 22.70 8.34 0.02
C SER A 84 22.17 6.97 0.45
N ASN A 85 22.52 5.91 -0.29
CA ASN A 85 22.12 4.55 0.04
C ASN A 85 22.75 4.09 1.36
N VAL A 86 24.01 4.42 1.62
CA VAL A 86 24.69 4.09 2.88
C VAL A 86 24.08 4.84 4.05
N GLU A 87 23.80 6.13 3.89
CA GLU A 87 23.14 6.94 4.93
C GLU A 87 21.73 6.39 5.24
N PHE A 88 20.97 5.99 4.22
CA PHE A 88 19.69 5.33 4.42
C PHE A 88 19.82 3.98 5.12
N ALA A 89 20.81 3.15 4.76
CA ALA A 89 21.06 1.88 5.42
C ALA A 89 21.45 2.05 6.90
N GLN A 90 22.12 3.14 7.27
CA GLN A 90 22.38 3.48 8.67
C GLN A 90 21.08 3.75 9.43
N ILE A 91 20.17 4.53 8.85
CA ILE A 91 18.84 4.78 9.45
C ILE A 91 18.07 3.46 9.58
N GLN A 92 18.07 2.62 8.55
CA GLN A 92 17.40 1.32 8.58
C GLN A 92 17.92 0.43 9.71
N LYS A 93 19.24 0.41 9.94
CA LYS A 93 19.84 -0.31 11.07
C LYS A 93 19.27 0.17 12.40
N ASP A 94 19.16 1.48 12.59
CA ASP A 94 18.64 2.06 13.83
C ASP A 94 17.15 1.75 14.03
N VAL A 95 16.36 1.80 12.95
CA VAL A 95 14.94 1.37 12.97
C VAL A 95 14.81 -0.09 13.37
N VAL A 96 15.60 -0.98 12.78
CA VAL A 96 15.59 -2.41 13.12
C VAL A 96 15.98 -2.62 14.59
N PHE A 97 16.97 -1.89 15.08
CA PHE A 97 17.36 -1.95 16.49
C PHE A 97 16.25 -1.47 17.42
N GLY A 98 15.55 -0.39 17.05
CA GLY A 98 14.38 0.11 17.77
C GLY A 98 13.23 -0.91 17.80
N LEU A 99 12.93 -1.55 16.66
CA LEU A 99 11.94 -2.63 16.58
C LEU A 99 12.32 -3.83 17.46
N GLN A 100 13.60 -4.23 17.47
CA GLN A 100 14.08 -5.31 18.34
C GLN A 100 13.91 -4.97 19.82
N GLN A 101 14.18 -3.73 20.22
CA GLN A 101 13.95 -3.27 21.59
C GLN A 101 12.46 -3.24 21.94
N GLY A 102 11.62 -2.70 21.05
CA GLY A 102 10.17 -2.69 21.22
C GLY A 102 9.60 -4.10 21.39
N THR A 103 10.04 -5.06 20.57
CA THR A 103 9.65 -6.47 20.70
C THR A 103 10.08 -7.07 22.03
N LYS A 104 11.29 -6.77 22.52
CA LYS A 104 11.76 -7.24 23.84
C LYS A 104 10.89 -6.68 24.97
N VAL A 105 10.60 -5.38 24.94
CA VAL A 105 9.72 -4.74 25.94
C VAL A 105 8.31 -5.34 25.89
N LEU A 106 7.78 -5.59 24.69
CA LEU A 106 6.48 -6.23 24.54
C LEU A 106 6.47 -7.66 25.10
N GLN A 107 7.55 -8.42 24.87
CA GLN A 107 7.72 -9.76 25.44
C GLN A 107 7.80 -9.72 26.98
N GLU A 108 8.48 -8.74 27.56
CA GLU A 108 8.54 -8.53 29.00
C GLU A 108 7.15 -8.19 29.57
N ILE A 109 6.43 -7.25 28.95
CA ILE A 109 5.05 -6.90 29.32
C ILE A 109 4.12 -8.12 29.23
N HIS A 110 4.21 -8.91 28.15
CA HIS A 110 3.42 -10.14 28.02
C HIS A 110 3.75 -11.14 29.12
N ARG A 111 5.02 -11.22 29.55
CA ARG A 111 5.45 -12.11 30.64
C ARG A 111 4.95 -11.63 32.01
N GLU A 112 4.95 -10.32 32.25
CA GLU A 112 4.43 -9.69 33.47
C GLU A 112 2.90 -9.79 33.57
N MET A 113 2.18 -9.67 32.44
CA MET A 113 0.73 -9.90 32.36
C MET A 113 0.36 -11.39 32.44
N GLY A 114 1.31 -12.28 32.77
CA GLY A 114 1.07 -13.70 33.02
C GLY A 114 1.01 -14.57 31.75
N GLY A 115 1.40 -14.03 30.61
CA GLY A 115 1.59 -14.77 29.36
C GLY A 115 0.31 -15.45 28.85
N LEU A 116 0.49 -16.52 28.08
CA LEU A 116 -0.62 -17.31 27.54
C LEU A 116 -1.41 -18.01 28.67
N GLU A 117 -0.73 -18.46 29.73
CA GLU A 117 -1.35 -19.14 30.87
C GLU A 117 -2.34 -18.26 31.63
N HIS A 118 -2.04 -16.97 31.83
CA HIS A 118 -2.97 -16.06 32.49
C HIS A 118 -4.18 -15.74 31.60
N VAL A 119 -3.99 -15.62 30.29
CA VAL A 119 -5.10 -15.43 29.34
C VAL A 119 -5.99 -16.68 29.30
N GLU A 120 -5.40 -17.88 29.23
CA GLU A 120 -6.13 -19.16 29.29
C GLU A 120 -6.90 -19.31 30.61
N LYS A 121 -6.27 -18.97 31.74
CA LYS A 121 -6.92 -18.98 33.05
C LYS A 121 -8.06 -17.98 33.13
N LEU A 122 -7.89 -16.75 32.64
CA LEU A 122 -8.93 -15.73 32.64
C LEU A 122 -10.13 -16.15 31.76
N MET A 123 -9.87 -16.77 30.61
CA MET A 123 -10.92 -17.31 29.74
C MET A 123 -11.66 -18.47 30.41
N GLY A 124 -10.95 -19.37 31.11
CA GLY A 124 -11.54 -20.43 31.91
C GLY A 124 -12.42 -19.88 33.04
N GLU A 125 -11.90 -18.95 33.84
CA GLU A 125 -12.65 -18.29 34.92
C GLU A 125 -13.89 -17.54 34.40
N THR A 126 -13.80 -16.93 33.21
CA THR A 126 -14.94 -16.26 32.57
C THR A 126 -15.99 -17.26 32.09
N ALA A 127 -15.57 -18.38 31.49
CA ALA A 127 -16.47 -19.44 31.05
C ALA A 127 -17.19 -20.09 32.24
N ASP A 128 -16.46 -20.36 33.32
CA ASP A 128 -17.01 -20.90 34.57
C ASP A 128 -17.98 -19.91 35.24
N ALA A 129 -17.66 -18.60 35.23
CA ALA A 129 -18.56 -17.57 35.74
C ALA A 129 -19.85 -17.44 34.92
N ILE A 130 -19.78 -17.58 33.59
CA ILE A 130 -20.97 -17.62 32.72
C ILE A 130 -21.79 -18.87 32.99
N ALA A 131 -21.15 -20.04 33.11
CA ALA A 131 -21.83 -21.29 33.44
C ALA A 131 -22.54 -21.20 34.80
N TYR A 132 -21.86 -20.66 35.82
CA TYR A 132 -22.44 -20.42 37.14
C TYR A 132 -23.59 -19.41 37.08
N GLN A 133 -23.46 -18.32 36.31
CA GLN A 133 -24.55 -17.36 36.14
C GLN A 133 -25.77 -17.99 35.43
N ASN A 134 -25.56 -18.89 34.47
CA ASN A 134 -26.63 -19.65 33.85
C ASN A 134 -27.28 -20.64 34.83
N GLU A 135 -26.50 -21.37 35.62
CA GLU A 135 -26.99 -22.28 36.66
C GLU A 135 -27.78 -21.51 37.74
N VAL A 136 -27.26 -20.35 38.18
CA VAL A 136 -27.95 -19.45 39.10
C VAL A 136 -29.24 -18.92 38.48
N SER A 137 -29.24 -18.56 37.19
CA SER A 137 -30.47 -18.13 36.49
C SER A 137 -31.49 -19.26 36.35
N GLU A 138 -31.03 -20.49 36.14
CA GLU A 138 -31.86 -21.70 36.11
C GLU A 138 -32.45 -22.00 37.50
N MET A 139 -31.64 -21.88 38.56
CA MET A 139 -32.05 -22.08 39.95
C MET A 139 -32.95 -20.96 40.51
N LEU A 140 -32.72 -19.70 40.13
CA LEU A 140 -33.55 -18.56 40.53
C LEU A 140 -34.87 -18.47 39.75
N GLY A 141 -35.11 -19.38 38.80
CA GLY A 141 -36.43 -19.52 38.19
C GLY A 141 -36.53 -18.97 36.78
N GLY A 142 -35.54 -19.26 35.91
CA GLY A 142 -35.73 -19.23 34.46
C GLY A 142 -36.57 -20.41 33.94
N ARG A 143 -37.71 -20.69 34.59
CA ARG A 143 -38.81 -21.45 33.98
C ARG A 143 -40.04 -20.57 34.15
N ILE A 144 -40.17 -19.58 33.27
CA ILE A 144 -41.51 -19.09 32.94
C ILE A 144 -42.25 -20.36 32.51
N SER A 145 -43.32 -20.73 33.22
CA SER A 145 -44.14 -21.86 32.77
C SER A 145 -44.64 -21.51 31.38
N ASN A 146 -44.80 -22.47 30.46
CA ASN A 146 -45.45 -22.17 29.17
C ASN A 146 -46.77 -21.41 29.37
N GLN A 147 -47.45 -21.67 30.49
CA GLN A 147 -48.66 -20.98 30.93
C GLN A 147 -48.45 -19.50 31.31
N ASP A 148 -47.34 -19.17 31.94
CA ASP A 148 -46.99 -17.78 32.28
C ASP A 148 -46.49 -17.03 31.02
N GLU A 149 -45.87 -17.74 30.08
CA GLU A 149 -45.49 -17.23 28.75
C GLU A 149 -46.74 -16.93 27.92
N ASP A 150 -47.72 -17.85 27.91
CA ASP A 150 -49.03 -17.67 27.25
C ASP A 150 -49.80 -16.47 27.86
N GLU A 151 -49.82 -16.31 29.19
CA GLU A 151 -50.48 -15.17 29.85
C GLU A 151 -49.79 -13.82 29.53
N VAL A 152 -48.46 -13.80 29.43
CA VAL A 152 -47.70 -12.61 29.04
C VAL A 152 -47.90 -12.29 27.55
N GLU A 153 -47.96 -13.30 26.67
CA GLU A 153 -48.29 -13.12 25.26
C GLU A 153 -49.72 -12.59 25.07
N ASP A 154 -50.69 -13.06 25.86
CA ASP A 154 -52.07 -12.56 25.86
C ASP A 154 -52.15 -11.10 26.36
N GLU A 155 -51.43 -10.74 27.44
CA GLU A 155 -51.33 -9.35 27.90
C GLU A 155 -50.67 -8.44 26.87
N LEU A 156 -49.63 -8.93 26.19
CA LEU A 156 -48.97 -8.22 25.11
C LEU A 156 -49.91 -8.01 23.93
N ALA A 157 -50.65 -9.04 23.51
CA ALA A 157 -51.65 -8.96 22.45
C ALA A 157 -52.80 -8.00 22.79
N ALA A 158 -53.23 -7.96 24.06
CA ALA A 158 -54.22 -7.01 24.54
C ALA A 158 -53.70 -5.56 24.53
N MET A 159 -52.44 -5.34 24.92
CA MET A 159 -51.79 -4.03 24.81
C MET A 159 -51.61 -3.61 23.35
N GLU A 160 -51.19 -4.52 22.48
CA GLU A 160 -51.10 -4.28 21.04
C GLU A 160 -52.48 -3.94 20.45
N ALA A 161 -53.55 -4.63 20.82
CA ALA A 161 -54.90 -4.32 20.36
C ALA A 161 -55.43 -2.97 20.87
N GLN A 162 -55.05 -2.56 22.09
CA GLN A 162 -55.36 -1.23 22.63
C GLN A 162 -54.58 -0.11 21.93
N VAL A 163 -53.30 -0.34 21.62
CA VAL A 163 -52.45 0.60 20.87
C VAL A 163 -52.88 0.64 19.39
N ARG A 164 -53.31 -0.50 18.84
CA ARG A 164 -53.79 -0.73 17.48
C ARG A 164 -55.32 -0.63 17.38
N GLY A 165 -55.91 0.39 18.03
CA GLY A 165 -57.35 0.70 17.95
C GLY A 165 -57.89 0.75 16.51
N PRO A 166 -59.22 0.92 16.29
CA PRO A 166 -59.96 0.58 15.06
C PRO A 166 -59.50 1.26 13.75
N ALA A 167 -58.46 2.09 13.78
CA ALA A 167 -57.81 2.73 12.65
C ALA A 167 -57.16 1.78 11.63
N LEU A 168 -57.00 0.48 11.90
CA LEU A 168 -56.38 -0.47 10.95
C LEU A 168 -57.30 -1.58 10.41
N GLN A 169 -58.55 -1.73 10.89
CA GLN A 169 -59.50 -2.70 10.30
C GLN A 169 -59.98 -2.31 8.89
N HIS A 170 -59.71 -1.07 8.45
CA HIS A 170 -60.01 -0.62 7.10
C HIS A 170 -58.99 -1.09 6.05
N GLN A 171 -57.75 -1.43 6.43
CA GLN A 171 -56.74 -1.90 5.47
C GLN A 171 -56.97 -3.36 5.04
N ASP A 172 -57.57 -4.20 5.88
CA ASP A 172 -57.82 -5.61 5.53
C ASP A 172 -59.03 -5.81 4.59
N ARG A 173 -59.94 -4.84 4.50
CA ARG A 173 -61.08 -4.91 3.57
C ARG A 173 -60.69 -4.61 2.12
N GLU A 174 -59.66 -3.80 1.87
CA GLU A 174 -59.21 -3.46 0.52
C GLU A 174 -58.44 -4.60 -0.15
N GLN A 175 -57.83 -5.50 0.64
CA GLN A 175 -57.07 -6.65 0.13
C GLN A 175 -57.96 -7.83 -0.31
N GLN A 176 -59.19 -7.96 0.22
CA GLN A 176 -60.08 -9.07 -0.11
C GLN A 176 -60.82 -8.90 -1.46
N GLN A 177 -60.91 -7.68 -2.01
CA GLN A 177 -61.56 -7.45 -3.32
C GLN A 177 -60.69 -7.81 -4.53
N GLN A 178 -59.37 -8.00 -4.36
CA GLN A 178 -58.45 -8.31 -5.48
C GLN A 178 -58.40 -9.81 -5.85
N GLN A 179 -59.09 -10.70 -5.11
CA GLN A 179 -59.05 -12.16 -5.34
C GLN A 179 -60.12 -12.71 -6.31
N ARG A 180 -60.66 -11.90 -7.23
CA ARG A 180 -61.55 -12.39 -8.29
C ARG A 180 -60.97 -12.08 -9.67
N LEU A 181 -60.08 -12.94 -10.15
CA LEU A 181 -59.68 -13.02 -11.56
C LEU A 181 -59.95 -14.42 -12.14
N PRO A 182 -60.28 -14.53 -13.44
CA PRO A 182 -60.87 -15.72 -14.06
C PRO A 182 -59.83 -16.77 -14.51
N SER A 183 -60.26 -18.03 -14.68
CA SER A 183 -59.38 -19.17 -15.00
C SER A 183 -58.86 -19.15 -16.44
N VAL A 184 -57.55 -19.39 -16.61
CA VAL A 184 -56.86 -19.43 -17.91
C VAL A 184 -56.88 -20.86 -18.50
N PRO A 185 -57.11 -21.05 -19.83
CA PRO A 185 -57.15 -22.38 -20.43
C PRO A 185 -55.76 -23.02 -20.59
N SER A 186 -55.64 -24.30 -20.22
CA SER A 186 -54.44 -25.14 -20.44
C SER A 186 -54.38 -25.66 -21.88
N ALA A 187 -53.38 -25.22 -22.65
CA ALA A 187 -52.98 -25.87 -23.90
C ALA A 187 -51.45 -26.01 -23.96
N ARG A 188 -50.98 -27.24 -24.17
CA ARG A 188 -49.55 -27.60 -24.32
C ARG A 188 -48.99 -27.08 -25.65
N LEU A 189 -47.77 -26.58 -25.64
CA LEU A 189 -47.00 -26.23 -26.85
C LEU A 189 -45.82 -27.22 -27.06
N PRO A 190 -45.39 -27.49 -28.31
CA PRO A 190 -44.56 -28.63 -28.70
C PRO A 190 -43.04 -28.35 -28.85
N ASP A 191 -42.25 -29.43 -28.81
CA ASP A 191 -40.79 -29.54 -29.04
C ASP A 191 -40.33 -29.13 -30.46
N HIS A 192 -39.17 -28.46 -30.61
CA HIS A 192 -38.00 -28.93 -31.41
C HIS A 192 -36.84 -27.90 -31.56
N GLU A 193 -35.62 -28.39 -31.29
CA GLU A 193 -34.31 -28.24 -31.99
C GLU A 193 -33.65 -26.93 -32.50
N GLN A 194 -32.33 -26.90 -32.21
CA GLN A 194 -31.17 -26.61 -33.08
C GLN A 194 -30.71 -25.15 -33.39
N ARG A 195 -29.45 -24.90 -33.00
CA ARG A 195 -28.26 -24.47 -33.81
C ARG A 195 -27.46 -23.29 -33.24
N VAL A 196 -26.21 -23.59 -32.88
CA VAL A 196 -25.01 -22.70 -32.87
C VAL A 196 -24.58 -22.42 -34.33
N PRO A 197 -23.94 -21.26 -34.68
CA PRO A 197 -22.53 -21.00 -34.36
C PRO A 197 -22.06 -19.53 -34.21
N ASP A 198 -20.79 -19.39 -33.85
CA ASP A 198 -19.94 -18.21 -33.58
C ASP A 198 -19.92 -17.07 -34.62
N GLU A 199 -19.70 -15.82 -34.15
CA GLU A 199 -19.36 -14.64 -34.97
C GLU A 199 -17.99 -14.03 -34.56
N GLU A 200 -17.02 -14.05 -35.49
CA GLU A 200 -15.85 -13.16 -35.54
C GLU A 200 -16.19 -11.84 -36.29
N PRO A 201 -15.57 -10.70 -35.96
CA PRO A 201 -15.87 -9.42 -36.60
C PRO A 201 -14.98 -9.11 -37.81
N VAL A 202 -15.59 -8.75 -38.95
CA VAL A 202 -14.93 -8.07 -40.07
C VAL A 202 -15.86 -6.99 -40.63
N ARG A 203 -15.40 -5.73 -40.69
CA ARG A 203 -15.34 -4.95 -41.96
C ARG A 203 -14.75 -3.54 -41.80
N GLU A 204 -13.72 -3.33 -42.61
CA GLU A 204 -13.13 -2.07 -43.04
C GLU A 204 -14.13 -1.16 -43.75
N THR A 205 -14.01 0.16 -43.53
CA THR A 205 -14.39 1.17 -44.53
C THR A 205 -13.12 1.81 -45.08
N ARG A 206 -13.15 2.03 -46.39
CA ARG A 206 -12.04 2.17 -47.32
C ARG A 206 -11.86 3.65 -47.69
N GLN A 207 -10.66 3.98 -48.17
CA GLN A 207 -10.30 5.09 -49.08
C GLN A 207 -9.77 6.40 -48.46
N ALA A 208 -8.44 6.50 -48.42
CA ALA A 208 -7.70 7.69 -48.85
C ALA A 208 -6.25 7.30 -49.21
N MET A 209 -6.01 6.99 -50.50
CA MET A 209 -4.69 6.99 -51.12
C MET A 209 -4.87 7.63 -52.49
N LEU A 210 -4.33 8.84 -52.67
CA LEU A 210 -3.97 9.45 -53.96
C LEU A 210 -3.20 10.75 -53.66
N ALA A 211 -1.89 10.63 -53.43
CA ALA A 211 -0.90 11.70 -53.65
C ALA A 211 0.51 11.12 -53.53
N GLU A 212 0.96 10.42 -54.59
CA GLU A 212 2.33 10.55 -55.13
C GLU A 212 2.32 10.16 -56.61
#